data_AF-A0A9D4ZS60-F1
#
_entry.id   AF-A0A9D4ZS60-F1
#
_cell.length_a   1.000
_cell.length_b   1.000
_cell.length_c   1.000
_cell.angle_alpha   90.00
_cell.angle_beta   90.00
_cell.angle_gamma   90.00
#
_symmetry.space_group_name_H-M   'P 1'
#
loop_
_entity.id
_entity.type
_entity.pdbx_description
1 polymer ?
#
loop_
_entity_poly.entity_id
_entity_poly.type
_entity_poly.pdbx_seq_one_letter_code
_entity_poly.pdbx_strand_id
1 'polypeptide(L)'
;MRHLGIVVPDKFMFPCVIRACGSSAEVLEVKKIHGLLFKLGLELDCFVGNALIDTYLKFGLVVDAQEVFEELHEILTMDELFMGLLQKIGNGFSVVVSNALIDMLRRAGKLMEAYDLIAF
;
A
#
# COMPACT_ATOMS: atom_id res chain seq x y z
N MET A 1 13.74 -32.54 -18.72
CA MET A 1 13.88 -31.21 -19.34
C MET A 1 12.92 -30.28 -18.61
N ARG A 2 13.42 -29.27 -17.89
CA ARG A 2 12.58 -28.34 -17.13
C ARG A 2 11.94 -27.39 -18.14
N HIS A 3 10.63 -27.49 -18.37
CA HIS A 3 9.88 -26.40 -18.96
C HIS A 3 9.99 -25.23 -17.98
N LEU A 4 10.82 -24.24 -18.30
CA LEU A 4 10.70 -22.90 -17.73
C LEU A 4 9.36 -22.36 -18.23
N GLY A 5 8.27 -22.79 -17.58
CA GLY A 5 6.98 -22.13 -17.71
C GLY A 5 7.21 -20.71 -17.24
N ILE A 6 7.17 -19.76 -18.16
CA ILE A 6 7.08 -18.35 -17.83
C ILE A 6 5.76 -18.22 -17.07
N VAL A 7 5.83 -18.25 -15.74
CA VAL A 7 4.71 -17.87 -14.89
C VAL A 7 4.60 -16.38 -15.07
N VAL A 8 3.62 -15.95 -15.86
CA VAL A 8 3.20 -14.55 -15.85
C VAL A 8 2.75 -14.26 -14.43
N PRO A 9 3.40 -13.35 -13.70
CA PRO A 9 3.02 -13.07 -12.33
C PRO A 9 1.58 -12.54 -12.35
N ASP A 10 0.67 -13.28 -11.72
CA ASP A 10 -0.68 -12.80 -11.48
C ASP A 10 -0.59 -11.59 -10.54
N LYS A 11 -1.53 -10.65 -10.64
CA LYS A 11 -1.62 -9.48 -9.76
C LYS A 11 -1.58 -9.85 -8.27
N PHE A 12 -2.04 -11.04 -7.91
CA PHE A 12 -1.99 -11.58 -6.54
C PHE A 12 -0.59 -11.97 -6.06
N MET A 13 0.38 -12.18 -6.96
CA MET A 13 1.76 -12.53 -6.60
C MET A 13 2.58 -11.28 -6.23
N PHE A 14 2.28 -10.13 -6.83
CA PHE A 14 3.02 -8.89 -6.60
C PHE A 14 2.97 -8.42 -5.14
N PRO A 15 1.82 -8.42 -4.42
CA PRO A 15 1.79 -8.09 -3.00
C PRO A 15 2.72 -8.96 -2.14
N CYS A 16 2.89 -10.24 -2.49
CA CYS A 16 3.79 -11.14 -1.77
C CYS A 16 5.25 -10.82 -2.07
N VAL A 17 5.59 -10.55 -3.33
CA VAL A 17 6.94 -10.16 -3.75
C VAL A 17 7.33 -8.82 -3.13
N ILE A 18 6.46 -7.82 -3.24
CA ILE A 18 6.64 -6.48 -2.67
C ILE A 18 6.89 -6.56 -1.17
N ARG A 19 6.08 -7.33 -0.42
CA ARG A 19 6.25 -7.49 1.04
C ARG A 19 7.50 -8.25 1.44
N ALA A 20 7.92 -9.25 0.65
CA ALA A 20 9.18 -9.97 0.86
C ALA A 20 10.40 -9.06 0.60
N CYS A 21 10.32 -8.20 -0.42
CA CYS A 21 11.31 -7.16 -0.65
C CYS A 21 11.28 -6.12 0.48
N GLY A 22 10.11 -5.73 0.99
CA GLY A 22 9.99 -4.67 2.00
C GLY A 22 10.72 -4.88 3.34
N SER A 23 11.19 -6.10 3.64
CA SER A 23 11.98 -6.39 4.84
C SER A 23 13.49 -6.45 4.61
N SER A 24 13.94 -6.56 3.35
CA SER A 24 15.35 -6.86 2.99
C SER A 24 15.88 -6.05 1.81
N ALA A 25 15.02 -5.34 1.09
CA ALA A 25 15.35 -4.60 -0.11
C ALA A 25 15.81 -3.17 0.22
N GLU A 26 16.60 -2.62 -0.68
CA GLU A 26 16.92 -1.20 -0.68
C GLU A 26 15.76 -0.40 -1.29
N VAL A 27 15.63 0.87 -0.89
CA VAL A 27 14.63 1.81 -1.42
C VAL A 27 14.58 1.82 -2.95
N LEU A 28 15.73 1.70 -3.60
CA LEU A 28 15.83 1.69 -5.05
C LEU A 28 15.08 0.50 -5.69
N GLU A 29 15.11 -0.67 -5.07
CA GLU A 29 14.43 -1.86 -5.58
C GLU A 29 12.90 -1.72 -5.48
N VAL A 30 12.40 -1.11 -4.40
CA VAL A 30 10.96 -0.81 -4.26
C VAL A 30 10.50 0.13 -5.36
N LYS A 31 11.29 1.18 -5.66
CA LYS A 31 10.96 2.12 -6.75
C LYS A 31 11.00 1.46 -8.13
N LYS A 32 11.93 0.52 -8.37
CA LYS A 32 11.95 -0.29 -9.60
C LYS A 32 10.71 -1.16 -9.72
N ILE A 33 10.28 -1.80 -8.63
CA ILE A 33 9.05 -2.61 -8.61
C ILE A 33 7.83 -1.72 -8.88
N HIS A 34 7.73 -0.56 -8.24
CA HIS A 34 6.65 0.39 -8.51
C HIS A 34 6.62 0.79 -10.00
N GLY A 35 7.76 1.16 -10.58
CA GLY A 35 7.83 1.49 -12.01
C GLY A 35 7.50 0.30 -12.94
N LEU A 36 7.77 -0.94 -12.52
CA LEU A 36 7.34 -2.13 -13.27
C LEU A 36 5.82 -2.31 -13.20
N LEU A 37 5.20 -2.13 -12.04
CA LEU A 37 3.75 -2.24 -11.86
C LEU A 37 3.00 -1.23 -12.71
N PHE A 38 3.50 0.00 -12.77
CA PHE A 38 2.98 1.05 -13.66
C PHE A 38 3.03 0.64 -15.14
N LYS A 39 4.15 0.06 -15.59
CA LYS A 39 4.26 -0.44 -16.98
C LYS A 39 3.32 -1.60 -17.29
N LEU A 40 2.87 -2.32 -16.27
CA LEU A 40 1.94 -3.44 -16.39
C LEU A 40 0.47 -3.02 -16.25
N GLY A 41 0.18 -1.74 -15.97
CA GLY A 41 -1.18 -1.26 -15.73
C GLY A 41 -1.78 -1.76 -14.41
N LEU A 42 -0.93 -2.03 -13.42
CA LEU A 42 -1.32 -2.57 -12.11
C LEU A 42 -1.23 -1.54 -10.98
N GLU A 43 -0.85 -0.31 -11.29
CA GLU A 43 -0.70 0.80 -10.34
C GLU A 43 -2.00 1.14 -9.60
N LEU A 44 -3.16 0.91 -10.23
CA LEU A 44 -4.48 1.15 -9.64
C LEU A 44 -5.12 -0.08 -9.00
N ASP A 45 -4.46 -1.24 -8.98
CA ASP A 45 -5.01 -2.41 -8.29
C ASP A 45 -4.89 -2.23 -6.76
N CYS A 46 -6.01 -2.34 -6.04
CA CYS A 46 -6.06 -2.06 -4.60
C CYS A 46 -5.11 -2.94 -3.77
N PHE A 47 -4.91 -4.21 -4.16
CA PHE A 47 -4.03 -5.12 -3.44
C PHE A 47 -2.56 -4.77 -3.68
N VAL A 48 -2.22 -4.42 -4.92
CA VAL A 48 -0.88 -3.97 -5.31
C VAL A 48 -0.56 -2.63 -4.62
N GLY A 49 -1.47 -1.67 -4.72
CA GLY A 49 -1.34 -0.35 -4.11
C GLY A 49 -1.20 -0.39 -2.59
N ASN A 50 -2.02 -1.20 -1.90
CA ASN A 50 -1.88 -1.38 -0.46
C ASN A 50 -0.52 -2.00 -0.07
N ALA A 51 0.01 -2.93 -0.87
CA ALA A 51 1.33 -3.51 -0.64
C ALA A 51 2.48 -2.51 -0.89
N LEU A 52 2.33 -1.62 -1.88
CA LEU A 52 3.26 -0.51 -2.11
C LEU A 52 3.24 0.47 -0.93
N ILE A 53 2.06 0.89 -0.47
CA ILE A 53 1.89 1.76 0.71
C ILE A 53 2.57 1.13 1.93
N ASP A 54 2.31 -0.16 2.21
CA ASP A 54 2.99 -0.89 3.30
C ASP A 54 4.50 -0.83 3.23
N THR A 55 5.03 -1.00 2.01
CA THR A 55 6.46 -1.06 1.78
C THR A 55 7.10 0.31 1.93
N TYR A 56 6.50 1.34 1.35
CA TYR A 56 6.97 2.72 1.50
C TYR A 56 6.95 3.18 2.95
N LEU A 57 5.90 2.86 3.72
CA LEU A 57 5.83 3.19 5.15
C LEU A 57 6.91 2.48 5.97
N LYS A 58 7.24 1.22 5.65
CA LYS A 58 8.36 0.48 6.30
C LYS A 58 9.72 1.13 6.05
N PHE A 59 9.92 1.74 4.88
CA PHE A 59 11.13 2.49 4.56
C PHE A 59 11.10 3.95 5.03
N GLY A 60 10.01 4.39 5.69
CA GLY A 60 9.83 5.78 6.11
C GLY A 60 9.59 6.76 4.96
N LEU A 61 9.28 6.25 3.76
CA LEU A 61 9.00 7.02 2.55
C LEU A 61 7.52 7.44 2.53
N VAL A 62 7.16 8.28 3.49
CA VAL A 62 5.78 8.68 3.75
C VAL A 62 5.15 9.40 2.56
N VAL A 63 5.92 10.24 1.87
CA VAL A 63 5.43 11.00 0.70
C VAL A 63 5.07 10.05 -0.45
N ASP A 64 5.97 9.12 -0.80
CA ASP A 64 5.68 8.12 -1.84
C ASP A 64 4.47 7.24 -1.47
N ALA A 65 4.29 6.89 -0.18
CA ALA A 65 3.11 6.17 0.30
C ALA A 65 1.82 6.99 0.15
N GLN A 66 1.90 8.30 0.36
CA GLN A 66 0.77 9.21 0.25
C GLN A 66 0.32 9.36 -1.20
N GLU A 67 1.26 9.52 -2.13
CA GLU A 67 0.97 9.63 -3.57
C GLU A 67 0.21 8.41 -4.07
N VAL A 68 0.69 7.20 -3.76
CA VAL A 68 -0.02 5.95 -4.11
C VAL A 68 -1.40 5.89 -3.48
N PHE A 69 -1.56 6.36 -2.24
CA PHE A 69 -2.86 6.40 -1.59
C PHE A 69 -3.84 7.36 -2.28
N GLU A 70 -3.38 8.57 -2.64
CA GLU A 70 -4.19 9.58 -3.31
C GLU A 70 -4.64 9.09 -4.70
N GLU A 71 -3.75 8.48 -5.48
CA GLU A 71 -4.07 7.87 -6.78
C GLU A 71 -5.16 6.78 -6.67
N LEU A 72 -5.07 5.91 -5.66
CA LEU A 72 -6.08 4.87 -5.43
C LEU A 72 -7.39 5.44 -4.91
N HIS A 73 -7.33 6.46 -4.04
CA HIS A 73 -8.50 7.05 -3.39
C HIS A 73 -9.36 7.83 -4.37
N GLU A 74 -8.77 8.54 -5.32
CA GLU A 74 -9.52 9.27 -6.36
C GLU A 74 -10.34 8.35 -7.27
N ILE A 75 -9.91 7.10 -7.42
CA ILE A 75 -10.47 6.16 -8.41
C ILE A 75 -11.37 5.10 -7.76
N LEU A 76 -11.12 4.72 -6.52
CA LEU A 76 -11.78 3.57 -5.89
C LEU A 76 -12.42 3.94 -4.53
N THR A 77 -13.64 3.47 -4.29
CA THR A 77 -14.40 3.66 -3.03
C THR A 77 -13.92 2.79 -1.85
N MET A 78 -12.66 2.37 -1.81
CA MET A 78 -12.28 1.13 -1.09
C MET A 78 -12.23 1.26 0.43
N ASP A 79 -13.32 0.87 1.10
CA ASP A 79 -13.38 0.51 2.52
C ASP A 79 -12.24 -0.44 2.94
N GLU A 80 -11.82 -1.35 2.05
CA GLU A 80 -10.71 -2.28 2.30
C GLU A 80 -9.36 -1.57 2.47
N LEU A 81 -9.08 -0.51 1.68
CA LEU A 81 -7.83 0.26 1.81
C LEU A 81 -7.83 1.01 3.14
N PHE A 82 -8.97 1.58 3.54
CA PHE A 82 -9.15 2.25 4.83
C PHE A 82 -8.95 1.32 6.01
N MET A 83 -9.62 0.17 6.02
CA MET A 83 -9.47 -0.84 7.08
C MET A 83 -8.03 -1.34 7.17
N GLY A 84 -7.36 -1.50 6.02
CA GLY A 84 -5.94 -1.81 5.96
C GLY A 84 -5.08 -0.76 6.65
N LEU A 85 -5.30 0.54 6.40
CA LEU A 85 -4.55 1.63 7.03
C LEU A 85 -4.87 1.77 8.53
N LEU A 86 -6.13 1.59 8.94
CA LEU A 86 -6.53 1.61 10.35
C LEU A 86 -5.81 0.54 11.17
N GLN A 87 -5.70 -0.69 10.65
CA GLN A 87 -4.97 -1.77 11.29
C GLN A 87 -3.48 -1.42 11.51
N LYS A 88 -2.90 -0.55 10.68
CA LYS A 88 -1.48 -0.18 10.74
C LYS A 88 -1.14 0.84 11.83
N ILE A 89 -2.09 1.65 12.28
CA ILE A 89 -1.84 2.71 13.28
C ILE A 89 -1.30 2.13 14.60
N GLY A 90 -1.67 0.88 14.94
CA GLY A 90 -1.21 0.17 16.13
C GLY A 90 0.09 -0.63 15.99
N ASN A 91 0.70 -0.70 14.80
CA ASN A 91 1.80 -1.65 14.50
C ASN A 91 3.21 -1.18 14.88
N GLY A 92 3.35 -0.27 15.85
CA GLY A 92 4.67 0.17 16.34
C GLY A 92 5.48 0.99 15.32
N PHE A 93 4.81 1.56 14.30
CA PHE A 93 5.42 2.56 13.42
C PHE A 93 5.84 3.81 14.20
N SER A 94 6.79 4.57 13.64
CA SER A 94 7.17 5.86 14.23
C SER A 94 5.95 6.80 14.30
N VAL A 95 5.95 7.72 15.27
CA VAL A 95 4.88 8.72 15.44
C VAL A 95 4.63 9.51 14.14
N VAL A 96 5.68 9.77 13.35
CA VAL A 96 5.57 10.46 12.06
C VAL A 96 4.75 9.64 11.06
N VAL A 97 5.01 8.35 10.97
CA VAL A 97 4.30 7.43 10.06
C VAL A 97 2.86 7.24 10.52
N SER A 98 2.60 7.09 11.82
CA SER A 98 1.25 6.99 12.35
C SER A 98 0.43 8.27 12.13
N ASN A 99 1.03 9.45 12.29
CA ASN A 99 0.39 10.72 11.98
C ASN A 99 0.06 10.85 10.49
N ALA A 100 0.97 10.42 9.61
CA ALA A 100 0.72 10.43 8.19
C ALA A 100 -0.44 9.51 7.79
N LEU A 101 -0.53 8.31 8.37
CA LEU A 101 -1.69 7.43 8.19
C LEU A 101 -3.01 8.09 8.62
N ILE A 102 -3.01 8.76 9.78
CA ILE A 102 -4.19 9.51 10.27
C ILE A 102 -4.56 10.63 9.29
N ASP A 103 -3.59 11.37 8.77
CA ASP A 103 -3.83 12.45 7.82
C ASP A 103 -4.34 11.95 6.46
N MET A 104 -3.83 10.82 5.95
CA MET A 104 -4.36 10.15 4.76
C MET A 104 -5.84 9.79 4.94
N LEU A 105 -6.19 9.18 6.08
CA LEU A 105 -7.58 8.82 6.41
C LEU A 105 -8.50 10.03 6.56
N ARG A 106 -8.01 11.15 7.11
CA ARG A 106 -8.75 12.41 7.23
C ARG A 106 -9.04 13.03 5.87
N ARG A 107 -8.03 13.11 4.99
CA ARG A 107 -8.16 13.68 3.64
C ARG A 107 -9.17 12.94 2.79
N ALA A 108 -9.27 11.63 3.00
CA ALA A 108 -10.22 10.79 2.31
C ALA A 108 -11.68 10.89 2.82
N GLY A 109 -11.96 11.81 3.76
CA GLY A 109 -13.32 12.10 4.22
C GLY A 109 -13.97 11.03 5.11
N LYS A 110 -13.28 9.92 5.43
CA LYS A 110 -13.87 8.77 6.15
C LYS A 110 -13.51 8.66 7.64
N LEU A 111 -12.73 9.59 8.21
CA LEU A 111 -12.42 9.53 9.65
C LEU A 111 -13.65 9.71 10.55
N MET A 112 -14.75 10.27 10.04
CA MET A 112 -15.98 10.50 10.80
C MET A 112 -16.87 9.25 10.90
N GLU A 113 -16.95 8.44 9.83
CA GLU A 113 -17.76 7.20 9.84
C GLU A 113 -17.07 6.05 10.61
N ALA A 114 -15.72 6.02 10.63
CA ALA A 114 -14.98 5.00 11.36
C ALA A 114 -15.14 5.11 12.90
N TYR A 115 -15.34 6.32 13.44
CA TYR A 115 -15.62 6.51 14.86
C TYR A 115 -17.06 6.08 15.24
N ASP A 116 -18.02 6.22 14.32
CA ASP A 116 -19.39 5.72 14.53
C ASP A 116 -19.45 4.18 14.49
N LEU A 117 -18.56 3.53 13.73
CA LEU A 117 -18.48 2.05 13.66
C LEU A 117 -17.81 1.39 14.88
N ILE A 118 -16.97 2.12 15.63
CA ILE A 118 -16.31 1.61 16.85
C ILE A 118 -17.14 1.93 18.11
N ALA A 119 -18.27 2.63 17.95
CA ALA A 119 -19.19 2.99 19.03
C ALA A 119 -20.38 2.00 19.23
N PHE A 120 -20.38 0.84 18.57
CA PHE A 120 -21.38 -0.23 18.77
C PHE A 120 -20.75 -1.60 19.01
#